data_AF-A0A8H3I6P5-F1
#
_entry.id   AF-A0A8H3I6P5-F1
#
_cell.length_a   1.000
_cell.length_b   1.000
_cell.length_c   1.000
_cell.angle_alpha   90.00
_cell.angle_beta   90.00
_cell.angle_gamma   90.00
#
_symmetry.space_group_name_H-M   'P 1'
#
loop_
_entity.id
_entity.type
_entity.pdbx_description
1 polymer ?
#
loop_
_entity_poly.entity_id
_entity_poly.type
_entity_poly.pdbx_seq_one_letter_code
_entity_poly.pdbx_strand_id
1 'polypeptide(L)'
;MAIEKPQILLLQGGEAYQGDIFDDMYAGLCTKMEERYTIIKTKWVTTEHLAHSTAVIVTDGAISKKRCKNIQIRLSEYAKAGGTVILACLFSSFVSGPDFASMCRNMGLPWGWGDYHRTVFALNPAFAPVFGNEAFETLEQSYSMKAVHLKNVPPAAKVYVPTNDSRVQSAVFPPDRVDTAQTPAVWQKHGQGYVAYIGDVNNESGSQALLMAMLNAVAKGDPRQGLADEFVNLPALVSGCEVCGNDTPVKKCAACKNVQYCSLDCQKADWKSHKEDCQRTKS
;
A
#
# COMPACT_ATOMS: atom_id res chain seq x y z
N MET A 1 16.78 -5.23 -28.43
CA MET A 1 15.40 -5.23 -27.90
C MET A 1 15.44 -4.44 -26.60
N ALA A 2 14.60 -3.42 -26.43
CA ALA A 2 14.54 -2.70 -25.16
C ALA A 2 14.00 -3.66 -24.09
N ILE A 3 14.68 -3.76 -22.95
CA ILE A 3 14.17 -4.51 -21.80
C ILE A 3 12.96 -3.73 -21.27
N GLU A 4 11.79 -4.34 -21.28
CA GLU A 4 10.56 -3.72 -20.78
C GLU A 4 10.68 -3.51 -19.26
N LYS A 5 10.40 -2.28 -18.81
CA LYS A 5 10.49 -1.93 -17.38
C LYS A 5 9.37 -2.62 -16.60
N PRO A 6 9.63 -3.11 -15.37
CA PRO A 6 8.56 -3.63 -14.52
C PRO A 6 7.49 -2.57 -14.26
N GLN A 7 6.22 -2.96 -14.31
CA GLN A 7 5.11 -2.05 -14.06
C GLN A 7 4.82 -1.93 -12.56
N ILE A 8 4.60 -0.70 -12.10
CA ILE A 8 4.16 -0.36 -10.74
C ILE A 8 2.84 0.40 -10.83
N LEU A 9 1.85 -0.03 -10.05
CA LEU A 9 0.55 0.63 -9.95
C LEU A 9 0.54 1.59 -8.76
N LEU A 10 0.29 2.87 -8.99
CA LEU A 10 -0.02 3.85 -7.94
C LEU A 10 -1.54 3.94 -7.79
N LEU A 11 -2.05 3.48 -6.65
CA LEU A 11 -3.47 3.51 -6.33
C LEU A 11 -3.81 4.76 -5.50
N GLN A 12 -4.42 5.73 -6.18
CA GLN A 12 -4.81 7.05 -5.67
C GLN A 12 -6.34 7.16 -5.56
N GLY A 13 -6.91 6.71 -4.44
CA GLY A 13 -8.37 6.74 -4.21
C GLY A 13 -8.89 8.09 -3.70
N GLY A 14 -7.99 9.02 -3.37
CA GLY A 14 -8.30 10.31 -2.75
C GLY A 14 -9.06 11.29 -3.63
N GLU A 15 -9.53 12.34 -2.96
CA GLU A 15 -10.05 13.55 -3.62
C GLU A 15 -8.94 14.26 -4.42
N ALA A 16 -9.32 15.14 -5.36
CA ALA A 16 -8.37 15.79 -6.26
C ALA A 16 -7.21 16.49 -5.52
N TYR A 17 -7.52 17.20 -4.44
CA TYR A 17 -6.51 17.92 -3.66
C TYR A 17 -5.45 17.00 -3.03
N GLN A 18 -5.77 15.74 -2.72
CA GLN A 18 -4.78 14.78 -2.22
C GLN A 18 -3.84 14.33 -3.34
N GLY A 19 -4.35 14.25 -4.57
CA GLY A 19 -3.53 14.06 -5.76
C GLY A 19 -2.56 15.22 -5.98
N ASP A 20 -3.03 16.45 -5.84
CA ASP A 20 -2.19 17.65 -5.97
C ASP A 20 -1.07 17.66 -4.90
N ILE A 21 -1.42 17.41 -3.63
CA ILE A 21 -0.44 17.27 -2.54
C ILE A 21 0.58 16.15 -2.84
N PHE A 22 0.11 15.03 -3.39
CA PHE A 22 0.99 13.92 -3.73
C PHE A 22 1.97 14.32 -4.84
N ASP A 23 1.47 14.91 -5.92
CA ASP A 23 2.28 15.29 -7.07
C ASP A 23 3.32 16.35 -6.67
N ASP A 24 2.95 17.33 -5.83
CA ASP A 24 3.89 18.32 -5.30
C ASP A 24 4.94 17.69 -4.37
N MET A 25 4.51 16.90 -3.38
CA MET A 25 5.40 16.39 -2.33
C MET A 25 6.30 15.25 -2.82
N TYR A 26 5.83 14.43 -3.77
CA TYR A 26 6.51 13.23 -4.26
C TYR A 26 7.01 13.33 -5.71
N ALA A 27 6.98 14.51 -6.34
CA ALA A 27 7.48 14.71 -7.71
C ALA A 27 8.87 14.07 -7.93
N GLY A 28 9.85 14.41 -7.08
CA GLY A 28 11.21 13.89 -7.21
C GLY A 28 11.32 12.37 -7.00
N LEU A 29 10.46 11.78 -6.18
CA LEU A 29 10.38 10.33 -6.01
C LEU A 29 9.78 9.66 -7.25
N CYS A 30 8.72 10.24 -7.82
CA CYS A 30 8.08 9.74 -9.03
C CYS A 30 9.07 9.75 -10.20
N THR A 31 9.84 10.82 -10.39
CA THR A 31 10.90 10.88 -11.40
C THR A 31 11.93 9.76 -11.23
N LYS A 32 12.42 9.52 -10.00
CA LYS A 32 13.36 8.41 -9.71
C LYS A 32 12.75 7.04 -9.99
N MET A 33 11.44 6.88 -9.75
CA MET A 33 10.74 5.63 -10.05
C MET A 33 10.59 5.42 -11.56
N GLU A 34 10.21 6.44 -12.32
CA GLU A 34 10.03 6.40 -13.78
C GLU A 34 11.32 6.04 -14.53
N GLU A 35 12.49 6.35 -13.96
CA GLU A 35 13.79 5.89 -14.49
C GLU A 35 13.89 4.36 -14.58
N ARG A 36 13.20 3.62 -13.69
CA ARG A 36 13.34 2.16 -13.53
C ARG A 36 12.06 1.37 -13.81
N TYR A 37 10.91 2.01 -13.67
CA TYR A 37 9.60 1.37 -13.70
C TYR A 37 8.65 2.05 -14.68
N THR A 38 7.70 1.28 -15.21
CA THR A 38 6.53 1.83 -15.88
C THR A 38 5.48 2.15 -14.82
N ILE A 39 5.17 3.43 -14.61
CA ILE A 39 4.25 3.86 -13.56
C ILE A 39 2.85 4.05 -14.13
N ILE A 40 1.87 3.35 -13.55
CA ILE A 40 0.45 3.51 -13.88
C ILE A 40 -0.26 4.10 -12.67
N LYS A 41 -0.77 5.33 -12.80
CA LYS A 41 -1.62 5.96 -11.78
C LYS A 41 -3.08 5.60 -12.04
N THR A 42 -3.79 5.12 -11.02
CA THR A 42 -5.22 4.79 -11.12
C THR A 42 -5.94 5.03 -9.81
N LYS A 43 -7.24 5.30 -9.89
CA LYS A 43 -8.15 5.38 -8.73
C LYS A 43 -8.78 4.04 -8.36
N TRP A 44 -8.72 3.07 -9.27
CA TRP A 44 -9.37 1.76 -9.15
C TRP A 44 -8.47 0.64 -9.64
N VAL A 45 -8.69 -0.55 -9.08
CA VAL A 45 -7.90 -1.74 -9.36
C VAL A 45 -8.74 -2.75 -10.14
N THR A 46 -8.30 -3.10 -11.36
CA THR A 46 -8.89 -4.15 -12.20
C THR A 46 -8.03 -5.41 -12.16
N THR A 47 -8.52 -6.53 -12.71
CA THR A 47 -7.72 -7.77 -12.81
C THR A 47 -6.51 -7.55 -13.70
N GLU A 48 -6.71 -6.84 -14.82
CA GLU A 48 -5.67 -6.51 -15.78
C GLU A 48 -4.58 -5.64 -15.15
N HIS A 49 -4.95 -4.61 -14.37
CA HIS A 49 -3.96 -3.82 -13.62
C HIS A 49 -3.07 -4.70 -12.74
N LEU A 50 -3.67 -5.63 -11.97
CA LEU A 50 -2.92 -6.51 -11.08
C LEU A 50 -2.10 -7.58 -11.80
N ALA A 51 -2.61 -8.13 -12.90
CA ALA A 51 -1.92 -9.14 -13.69
C ALA A 51 -0.59 -8.61 -14.25
N HIS A 52 -0.55 -7.34 -14.67
CA HIS A 52 0.64 -6.72 -15.25
C HIS A 52 1.55 -6.01 -14.25
N SER A 53 1.06 -5.67 -13.05
CA SER A 53 1.84 -4.88 -12.08
C SER A 53 2.62 -5.77 -11.12
N THR A 54 3.91 -5.48 -10.92
CA THR A 54 4.79 -6.17 -9.95
C THR A 54 4.56 -5.75 -8.51
N ALA A 55 4.19 -4.48 -8.31
CA ALA A 55 3.71 -4.00 -7.04
C ALA A 55 2.58 -2.97 -7.22
N VAL A 56 1.79 -2.82 -6.17
CA VAL A 56 0.79 -1.77 -6.00
C VAL A 56 1.19 -0.92 -4.82
N ILE A 57 1.37 0.38 -5.02
CA ILE A 57 1.55 1.35 -3.95
C ILE A 57 0.20 2.00 -3.69
N VAL A 58 -0.34 1.81 -2.49
CA VAL A 58 -1.52 2.53 -2.01
C VAL A 58 -1.03 3.84 -1.43
N THR A 59 -1.25 4.93 -2.15
CA THR A 59 -0.60 6.21 -1.86
C THR A 59 -1.37 7.09 -0.91
N ASP A 60 -2.67 6.84 -0.70
CA ASP A 60 -3.54 7.66 0.15
C ASP A 60 -4.56 6.83 0.94
N GLY A 61 -5.15 7.48 1.95
CA GLY A 61 -6.04 6.84 2.91
C GLY A 61 -7.44 6.49 2.42
N ALA A 62 -7.85 6.90 1.22
CA ALA A 62 -9.21 6.62 0.73
C ALA A 62 -9.48 5.11 0.60
N ILE A 63 -8.46 4.34 0.27
CA ILE A 63 -8.56 2.88 0.15
C ILE A 63 -8.85 2.20 1.49
N SER A 64 -8.57 2.84 2.63
CA SER A 64 -8.92 2.31 3.96
C SER A 64 -10.41 2.40 4.28
N LYS A 65 -11.18 3.22 3.55
CA LYS A 65 -12.60 3.46 3.83
C LYS A 65 -13.45 2.23 3.57
N LYS A 66 -14.54 2.08 4.33
CA LYS A 66 -15.48 0.95 4.22
C LYS A 66 -15.98 0.69 2.78
N ARG A 67 -16.21 1.75 2.00
CA ARG A 67 -16.64 1.65 0.59
C ARG A 67 -15.62 0.93 -0.29
N CYS A 68 -14.34 0.90 0.08
CA CYS A 68 -13.27 0.23 -0.65
C CYS A 68 -12.99 -1.19 -0.12
N LYS A 69 -13.89 -1.80 0.67
CA LYS A 69 -13.70 -3.13 1.25
C LYS A 69 -13.28 -4.18 0.22
N ASN A 70 -13.90 -4.18 -0.96
CA ASN A 70 -13.58 -5.15 -2.02
C ASN A 70 -12.18 -4.92 -2.58
N ILE A 71 -11.76 -3.66 -2.74
CA ILE A 71 -10.39 -3.32 -3.14
C ILE A 71 -9.40 -3.80 -2.08
N GLN A 72 -9.68 -3.63 -0.79
CA GLN A 72 -8.81 -4.09 0.29
C GLN A 72 -8.62 -5.62 0.26
N ILE A 73 -9.71 -6.37 0.11
CA ILE A 73 -9.67 -7.84 -0.01
C ILE A 73 -8.85 -8.24 -1.25
N ARG A 74 -9.11 -7.59 -2.38
CA ARG A 74 -8.43 -7.83 -3.65
C ARG A 74 -6.93 -7.58 -3.59
N LEU A 75 -6.51 -6.50 -2.92
CA LEU A 75 -5.09 -6.21 -2.69
C LEU A 75 -4.44 -7.31 -1.83
N SER A 76 -5.13 -7.80 -0.81
CA SER A 76 -4.65 -8.93 -0.01
C SER A 76 -4.53 -10.21 -0.83
N GLU A 77 -5.50 -10.54 -1.68
CA GLU A 77 -5.45 -11.72 -2.56
C GLU A 77 -4.30 -11.62 -3.57
N TYR A 78 -4.13 -10.45 -4.18
CA TYR A 78 -2.99 -10.17 -5.06
C TYR A 78 -1.65 -10.38 -4.33
N ALA A 79 -1.51 -9.88 -3.10
CA ALA A 79 -0.31 -10.12 -2.31
C ALA A 79 -0.12 -11.61 -2.01
N LYS A 80 -1.18 -12.31 -1.60
CA LYS A 80 -1.14 -13.76 -1.34
C LYS A 80 -0.69 -14.58 -2.55
N ALA A 81 -1.03 -14.13 -3.75
CA ALA A 81 -0.66 -14.76 -5.01
C ALA A 81 0.79 -14.51 -5.45
N GLY A 82 1.54 -13.64 -4.78
CA GLY A 82 2.94 -13.32 -5.14
C GLY A 82 3.17 -11.85 -5.45
N GLY A 83 2.12 -11.03 -5.56
CA GLY A 83 2.24 -9.59 -5.71
C GLY A 83 2.76 -8.89 -4.45
N THR A 84 3.10 -7.62 -4.60
CA THR A 84 3.49 -6.79 -3.44
C THR A 84 2.58 -5.58 -3.31
N VAL A 85 2.03 -5.37 -2.12
CA VAL A 85 1.22 -4.18 -1.79
C VAL A 85 1.99 -3.33 -0.79
N ILE A 86 2.22 -2.06 -1.10
CA ILE A 86 2.95 -1.13 -0.24
C ILE A 86 2.01 0.01 0.16
N LEU A 87 1.71 0.12 1.45
CA LEU A 87 0.96 1.23 2.03
C LEU A 87 1.95 2.35 2.39
N ALA A 88 2.02 3.41 1.59
CA ALA A 88 3.06 4.42 1.73
C ALA A 88 2.60 5.81 1.26
N CYS A 89 3.52 6.76 1.23
CA CYS A 89 3.29 8.13 0.80
C CYS A 89 2.27 8.85 1.70
N LEU A 90 1.19 9.40 1.14
CA LEU A 90 0.15 10.09 1.91
C LEU A 90 -0.78 9.14 2.68
N PHE A 91 -0.60 7.81 2.58
CA PHE A 91 -1.49 6.84 3.19
C PHE A 91 -1.64 7.08 4.70
N SER A 92 -0.56 7.12 5.46
CA SER A 92 -0.61 7.30 6.91
C SER A 92 -1.19 8.67 7.33
N SER A 93 -1.01 9.70 6.50
CA SER A 93 -1.50 11.06 6.75
C SER A 93 -3.03 11.20 6.69
N PHE A 94 -3.72 10.34 5.92
CA PHE A 94 -5.16 10.46 5.67
C PHE A 94 -5.99 9.26 6.14
N VAL A 95 -5.42 8.41 7.00
CA VAL A 95 -6.11 7.24 7.55
C VAL A 95 -6.45 7.46 9.03
N SER A 96 -7.65 7.05 9.42
CA SER A 96 -8.03 6.98 10.84
C SER A 96 -7.70 5.60 11.41
N GLY A 97 -7.39 5.52 12.71
CA GLY A 97 -7.15 4.23 13.38
C GLY A 97 -8.28 3.20 13.19
N PRO A 98 -9.58 3.57 13.30
CA PRO A 98 -10.68 2.65 13.02
C PRO A 98 -10.75 2.14 11.57
N ASP A 99 -10.53 3.03 10.58
CA ASP A 99 -10.51 2.64 9.16
C ASP A 99 -9.32 1.69 8.88
N PHE A 100 -8.14 2.01 9.42
CA PHE A 100 -6.95 1.16 9.31
C PHE A 100 -7.18 -0.22 9.90
N ALA A 101 -7.76 -0.28 11.11
CA ALA A 101 -8.06 -1.55 11.77
C ALA A 101 -9.07 -2.37 10.95
N SER A 102 -10.06 -1.72 10.33
CA SER A 102 -11.00 -2.39 9.42
C SER A 102 -10.30 -2.94 8.18
N MET A 103 -9.42 -2.15 7.56
CA MET A 103 -8.65 -2.56 6.40
C MET A 103 -7.72 -3.74 6.73
N CYS A 104 -7.00 -3.70 7.85
CA CYS A 104 -6.13 -4.80 8.29
C CYS A 104 -6.92 -6.09 8.50
N ARG A 105 -8.11 -6.03 9.11
CA ARG A 105 -9.00 -7.20 9.23
C ARG A 105 -9.40 -7.76 7.87
N ASN A 106 -9.80 -6.90 6.94
CA ASN A 106 -10.18 -7.31 5.58
C ASN A 106 -9.00 -7.91 4.80
N MET A 107 -7.78 -7.43 5.06
CA MET A 107 -6.54 -7.95 4.46
C MET A 107 -5.96 -9.16 5.21
N GLY A 108 -6.52 -9.54 6.37
CA GLY A 108 -5.98 -10.62 7.21
C GLY A 108 -4.62 -10.30 7.83
N LEU A 109 -4.37 -9.03 8.15
CA LEU A 109 -3.13 -8.56 8.78
C LEU A 109 -3.34 -8.36 10.30
N PRO A 110 -2.35 -8.72 11.14
CA PRO A 110 -2.44 -8.56 12.59
C PRO A 110 -2.19 -7.13 13.07
N TRP A 111 -1.88 -6.21 12.15
CA TRP A 111 -1.39 -4.87 12.47
C TRP A 111 -2.42 -4.03 13.24
N GLY A 112 -1.93 -3.33 14.26
CA GLY A 112 -2.67 -2.31 15.00
C GLY A 112 -2.18 -0.91 14.66
N TRP A 113 -3.07 0.08 14.76
CA TRP A 113 -2.69 1.49 14.63
C TRP A 113 -1.90 1.93 15.87
N GLY A 114 -0.75 2.56 15.63
CA GLY A 114 0.24 2.90 16.65
C GLY A 114 0.27 4.36 17.04
N ASP A 115 1.35 4.69 17.74
CA ASP A 115 1.64 6.05 18.16
C ASP A 115 2.10 6.88 16.95
N TYR A 116 2.05 8.21 17.08
CA TYR A 116 2.44 9.13 16.03
C TYR A 116 3.36 10.20 16.60
N HIS A 117 4.64 10.12 16.24
CA HIS A 117 5.65 11.08 16.68
C HIS A 117 6.88 11.05 15.79
N ARG A 118 7.82 11.97 16.04
CA ARG A 118 9.14 11.96 15.43
C ARG A 118 10.15 11.33 16.38
N THR A 119 11.04 10.49 15.88
CA THR A 119 12.25 10.00 16.58
C THR A 119 13.25 9.45 15.57
N VAL A 120 14.42 9.02 16.03
CA VAL A 120 15.38 8.25 15.24
C VAL A 120 15.04 6.77 15.32
N PHE A 121 15.00 6.11 14.17
CA PHE A 121 14.83 4.67 14.04
C PHE A 121 16.06 4.06 13.39
N ALA A 122 16.42 2.86 13.82
CA ALA A 122 17.53 2.09 13.26
C ALA A 122 17.00 1.05 12.27
N LEU A 123 17.74 0.86 11.18
CA LEU A 123 17.50 -0.20 10.21
C LEU A 123 17.78 -1.54 10.88
N ASN A 124 16.88 -2.50 10.70
CA ASN A 124 17.02 -3.84 11.25
C ASN A 124 18.00 -4.65 10.37
N PRO A 125 19.16 -5.11 10.92
CA PRO A 125 20.15 -5.87 10.16
C PRO A 125 19.64 -7.16 9.53
N ALA A 126 18.53 -7.72 10.05
CA ALA A 126 17.88 -8.90 9.47
C ALA A 126 17.36 -8.68 8.04
N PHE A 127 17.28 -7.42 7.56
CA PHE A 127 16.84 -7.08 6.21
C PHE A 127 17.97 -7.01 5.18
N ALA A 128 19.23 -7.18 5.57
CA ALA A 128 20.35 -7.30 4.63
C ALA A 128 20.12 -8.37 3.53
N PRO A 129 19.73 -9.62 3.86
CA PRO A 129 19.41 -10.61 2.83
C PRO A 129 18.14 -10.30 2.03
N VAL A 130 17.21 -9.49 2.55
CA VAL A 130 15.95 -9.15 1.87
C VAL A 130 16.19 -8.14 0.76
N PHE A 131 16.95 -7.07 1.04
CA PHE A 131 17.26 -6.03 0.05
C PHE A 131 18.52 -6.33 -0.77
N GLY A 132 19.33 -7.29 -0.30
CA GLY A 132 20.66 -7.59 -0.82
C GLY A 132 21.72 -6.67 -0.21
N ASN A 133 22.90 -7.20 0.10
CA ASN A 133 23.94 -6.50 0.89
C ASN A 133 24.30 -5.11 0.33
N GLU A 134 24.52 -4.99 -0.98
CA GLU A 134 24.86 -3.71 -1.62
C GLU A 134 23.76 -2.66 -1.43
N ALA A 135 22.49 -3.02 -1.71
CA ALA A 135 21.38 -2.09 -1.53
C ALA A 135 21.14 -1.78 -0.04
N PHE A 136 21.33 -2.76 0.84
CA PHE A 136 21.20 -2.58 2.28
C PHE A 136 22.23 -1.60 2.83
N GLU A 137 23.49 -1.65 2.36
CA GLU A 137 24.55 -0.70 2.75
C GLU A 137 24.25 0.73 2.32
N THR A 138 23.51 0.92 1.21
CA THR A 138 23.08 2.26 0.75
C THR A 138 21.89 2.83 1.52
N LEU A 139 21.15 2.01 2.27
CA LEU A 139 20.05 2.51 3.11
C LEU A 139 20.60 3.26 4.32
N GLU A 140 19.87 4.29 4.76
CA GLU A 140 20.21 5.04 5.97
C GLU A 140 20.14 4.12 7.20
N GLN A 141 21.28 3.73 7.76
CA GLN A 141 21.34 2.77 8.88
C GLN A 141 20.56 3.24 10.12
N SER A 142 20.40 4.56 10.27
CA SER A 142 19.42 5.15 11.17
C SER A 142 19.08 6.56 10.71
N TYR A 143 17.81 6.97 10.85
CA TYR A 143 17.41 8.33 10.52
C TYR A 143 16.19 8.78 11.33
N SER A 144 16.01 10.11 11.43
CA SER A 144 14.84 10.69 12.06
C SER A 144 13.70 10.80 11.07
N MET A 145 12.54 10.24 11.39
CA MET A 145 11.30 10.45 10.62
C MET A 145 10.13 10.76 11.55
N LYS A 146 9.15 11.52 11.06
CA LYS A 146 7.85 11.66 11.74
C LYS A 146 6.90 10.65 11.13
N ALA A 147 6.52 9.64 11.89
CA ALA A 147 5.76 8.52 11.34
C ALA A 147 4.62 8.11 12.25
N VAL A 148 3.56 7.59 11.63
CA VAL A 148 2.60 6.74 12.31
C VAL A 148 3.21 5.35 12.45
N HIS A 149 3.20 4.82 13.67
CA HIS A 149 3.70 3.48 13.93
C HIS A 149 2.61 2.43 13.78
N LEU A 150 3.03 1.17 13.64
CA LEU A 150 2.16 0.01 13.73
C LEU A 150 2.49 -0.83 14.98
N LYS A 151 1.44 -1.30 15.65
CA LYS A 151 1.47 -2.29 16.75
C LYS A 151 1.24 -3.69 16.20
N ASN A 152 1.55 -4.72 17.00
CA ASN A 152 1.29 -6.13 16.68
C ASN A 152 1.93 -6.61 15.37
N VAL A 153 2.99 -5.93 14.91
CA VAL A 153 3.79 -6.36 13.77
C VAL A 153 4.77 -7.44 14.25
N PRO A 154 4.85 -8.60 13.58
CA PRO A 154 5.83 -9.63 13.91
C PRO A 154 7.26 -9.06 13.88
N PRO A 155 8.14 -9.39 14.85
CA PRO A 155 9.50 -8.83 14.90
C PRO A 155 10.29 -8.98 13.59
N ALA A 156 10.16 -10.13 12.92
CA ALA A 156 10.82 -10.41 11.64
C ALA A 156 10.35 -9.52 10.48
N ALA A 157 9.22 -8.82 10.61
CA ALA A 157 8.66 -7.94 9.59
C ALA A 157 9.00 -6.45 9.81
N LYS A 158 9.64 -6.08 10.92
CA LYS A 158 9.93 -4.68 11.27
C LYS A 158 11.23 -4.22 10.61
N VAL A 159 11.13 -3.36 9.60
CA VAL A 159 12.29 -2.91 8.80
C VAL A 159 13.10 -1.85 9.53
N TYR A 160 12.42 -0.83 10.07
CA TYR A 160 13.02 0.16 10.96
C TYR A 160 12.41 0.02 12.35
N VAL A 161 13.21 0.15 13.39
CA VAL A 161 12.77 -0.03 14.78
C VAL A 161 13.28 1.11 15.67
N PRO A 162 12.50 1.54 16.67
CA PRO A 162 13.04 2.36 17.75
C PRO A 162 14.11 1.55 18.51
N THR A 163 15.14 2.23 18.99
CA THR A 163 16.14 1.65 19.90
C THR A 163 15.77 1.98 21.35
N ASN A 164 16.47 1.38 22.32
CA ASN A 164 16.31 1.71 23.74
C ASN A 164 16.64 3.19 24.05
N ASP A 165 17.39 3.85 23.18
CA ASP A 165 17.78 5.26 23.30
C ASP A 165 16.85 6.19 22.51
N SER A 166 15.96 5.67 21.67
CA SER A 166 14.98 6.48 20.95
C SER A 166 14.09 7.24 21.94
N ARG A 167 14.01 8.55 21.73
CA ARG A 167 13.13 9.48 22.46
C ARG A 167 12.29 10.27 21.49
N VAL A 168 11.09 10.65 21.91
CA VAL A 168 10.23 11.55 21.15
C VAL A 168 10.98 12.86 20.88
N GLN A 169 10.96 13.31 19.63
CA GLN A 169 11.52 14.59 19.20
C GLN A 169 10.37 15.57 18.98
N SER A 170 10.23 16.55 19.87
CA SER A 170 9.16 17.54 19.84
C SER A 170 9.64 18.89 20.35
N ALA A 171 9.09 19.98 19.81
CA ALA A 171 9.31 21.33 20.31
C ALA A 171 8.41 21.67 21.51
N VAL A 172 7.38 20.86 21.78
CA VAL A 172 6.35 21.15 22.80
C VAL A 172 6.16 20.04 23.83
N PHE A 173 6.66 18.83 23.54
CA PHE A 173 6.54 17.67 24.43
C PHE A 173 7.92 17.23 24.91
N PRO A 174 8.03 16.69 26.13
CA PRO A 174 9.28 16.16 26.64
C PRO A 174 9.80 14.97 25.80
N PRO A 175 11.11 14.68 25.86
CA PRO A 175 11.71 13.57 25.14
C PRO A 175 11.44 12.24 25.85
N ASP A 176 10.17 11.81 25.83
CA ASP A 176 9.74 10.56 26.44
C ASP A 176 10.26 9.34 25.68
N ARG A 177 10.35 8.20 26.37
CA ARG A 177 10.75 6.92 25.77
C ARG A 177 9.73 6.48 24.72
N VAL A 178 10.24 5.97 23.61
CA VAL A 178 9.42 5.40 22.54
C VAL A 178 9.15 3.92 22.81
N ASP A 179 7.93 3.47 22.53
CA ASP A 179 7.55 2.07 22.61
C ASP A 179 8.29 1.25 21.53
N THR A 180 9.28 0.48 21.94
CA THR A 180 10.10 -0.38 21.06
C THR A 180 9.32 -1.57 20.50
N ALA A 181 8.11 -1.84 20.98
CA ALA A 181 7.23 -2.86 20.40
C ALA A 181 6.58 -2.41 19.08
N GLN A 182 6.60 -1.12 18.77
CA GLN A 182 5.99 -0.57 17.55
C GLN A 182 7.05 -0.32 16.47
N THR A 183 6.62 -0.05 15.24
CA THR A 183 7.53 0.20 14.11
C THR A 183 6.91 1.17 13.10
N PRO A 184 7.69 2.08 12.48
CA PRO A 184 7.21 2.95 11.42
C PRO A 184 7.25 2.29 10.03
N ALA A 185 7.94 1.16 9.86
CA ALA A 185 8.18 0.56 8.55
C ALA A 185 8.14 -0.97 8.59
N VAL A 186 7.36 -1.57 7.70
CA VAL A 186 7.05 -3.01 7.71
C VAL A 186 7.28 -3.62 6.34
N TRP A 187 7.79 -4.85 6.34
CA TRP A 187 7.88 -5.73 5.18
C TRP A 187 7.46 -7.14 5.62
N GLN A 188 6.18 -7.47 5.46
CA GLN A 188 5.60 -8.71 5.96
C GLN A 188 5.28 -9.66 4.81
N LYS A 189 5.76 -10.91 4.91
CA LYS A 189 5.33 -12.01 4.04
C LYS A 189 3.83 -12.24 4.19
N HIS A 190 3.12 -12.31 3.07
CA HIS A 190 1.66 -12.51 3.05
C HIS A 190 1.32 -13.45 1.89
N GLY A 191 1.12 -14.74 2.19
CA GLY A 191 1.10 -15.80 1.17
C GLY A 191 2.45 -15.89 0.45
N GLN A 192 2.44 -15.91 -0.88
CA GLN A 192 3.66 -15.94 -1.69
C GLN A 192 4.33 -14.56 -1.85
N GLY A 193 3.56 -13.48 -1.71
CA GLY A 193 4.05 -12.11 -1.86
C GLY A 193 4.21 -11.39 -0.53
N TYR A 194 4.04 -10.07 -0.57
CA TYR A 194 4.33 -9.20 0.58
C TYR A 194 3.29 -8.09 0.74
N VAL A 195 3.06 -7.70 1.98
CA VAL A 195 2.41 -6.43 2.33
C VAL A 195 3.38 -5.60 3.15
N ALA A 196 3.60 -4.37 2.72
CA ALA A 196 4.56 -3.45 3.29
C ALA A 196 3.90 -2.15 3.72
N TYR A 197 4.55 -1.43 4.62
CA TYR A 197 4.07 -0.15 5.16
C TYR A 197 5.24 0.80 5.37
N ILE A 198 5.05 2.08 5.03
CA ILE A 198 5.93 3.19 5.39
C ILE A 198 5.05 4.28 5.99
N GLY A 199 5.18 4.50 7.30
CA GLY A 199 4.31 5.40 8.06
C GLY A 199 4.73 6.87 8.07
N ASP A 200 5.84 7.18 7.42
CA ASP A 200 6.39 8.53 7.33
C ASP A 200 5.42 9.50 6.66
N VAL A 201 5.25 10.69 7.25
CA VAL A 201 4.32 11.71 6.77
C VAL A 201 5.01 12.92 6.13
N ASN A 202 6.34 13.04 6.24
CA ASN A 202 7.08 14.21 5.71
C ASN A 202 8.01 13.87 4.53
N ASN A 203 7.93 12.66 3.98
CA ASN A 203 8.68 12.23 2.80
C ASN A 203 10.21 12.34 2.95
N GLU A 204 10.73 11.91 4.09
CA GLU A 204 12.15 11.91 4.42
C GLU A 204 12.97 11.11 3.38
N SER A 205 14.21 11.51 3.13
CA SER A 205 15.11 10.85 2.18
C SER A 205 15.28 9.35 2.45
N GLY A 206 15.41 8.98 3.73
CA GLY A 206 15.52 7.58 4.14
C GLY A 206 14.27 6.76 3.79
N SER A 207 13.09 7.37 3.87
CA SER A 207 11.81 6.73 3.51
C SER A 207 11.67 6.56 2.00
N GLN A 208 12.13 7.55 1.20
CA GLN A 208 12.21 7.43 -0.26
C GLN A 208 13.17 6.31 -0.67
N ALA A 209 14.35 6.26 -0.05
CA ALA A 209 15.35 5.22 -0.30
C ALA A 209 14.80 3.82 0.06
N LEU A 210 14.08 3.71 1.19
CA LEU A 210 13.41 2.48 1.59
C LEU A 210 12.36 2.04 0.56
N LEU A 211 11.48 2.94 0.10
CA LEU A 211 10.49 2.58 -0.92
C LEU A 211 11.15 2.07 -2.19
N MET A 212 12.21 2.74 -2.66
CA MET A 212 12.97 2.28 -3.83
C MET A 212 13.62 0.91 -3.59
N ALA A 213 14.18 0.65 -2.40
CA ALA A 213 14.74 -0.65 -2.06
C ALA A 213 13.68 -1.76 -2.02
N MET A 214 12.50 -1.47 -1.46
CA MET A 214 11.34 -2.37 -1.47
C MET A 214 10.95 -2.74 -2.91
N LEU A 215 10.77 -1.75 -3.80
CA LEU A 215 10.43 -1.98 -5.20
C LEU A 215 11.51 -2.78 -5.95
N ASN A 216 12.79 -2.48 -5.71
CA ASN A 216 13.89 -3.21 -6.33
C ASN A 216 13.96 -4.68 -5.86
N ALA A 217 13.64 -4.94 -4.59
CA ALA A 217 13.59 -6.31 -4.05
C ALA A 217 12.47 -7.13 -4.72
N VAL A 218 11.32 -6.51 -5.00
CA VAL A 218 10.25 -7.13 -5.80
C VAL A 218 10.75 -7.46 -7.20
N ALA A 219 11.41 -6.52 -7.88
CA ALA A 219 11.87 -6.73 -9.25
C ALA A 219 12.94 -7.83 -9.38
N LYS A 220 13.83 -7.98 -8.39
CA LYS A 220 14.91 -9.00 -8.39
C LYS A 220 14.42 -10.43 -8.09
N GLY A 221 13.28 -10.56 -7.42
CA GLY A 221 12.78 -11.83 -6.91
C GLY A 221 11.33 -12.12 -7.29
N ASP A 222 10.79 -11.48 -8.32
CA ASP A 222 9.39 -11.65 -8.75
C ASP A 222 9.13 -13.13 -9.06
N PRO A 223 8.42 -13.87 -8.19
CA PRO A 223 8.15 -15.30 -8.40
C PRO A 223 7.17 -15.51 -9.56
N ARG A 224 6.63 -14.44 -10.15
CA ARG A 224 5.66 -14.48 -11.24
C ARG A 224 6.28 -14.60 -12.62
N GLN A 225 7.61 -14.70 -12.73
CA GLN A 225 8.25 -15.19 -13.97
C GLN A 225 7.76 -16.62 -14.26
N GLY A 226 6.72 -16.75 -15.08
CA GLY A 226 6.06 -18.02 -15.42
C GLY A 226 4.68 -18.24 -14.79
N LEU A 227 4.16 -17.34 -13.95
CA LEU A 227 2.84 -17.44 -13.32
C LEU A 227 1.75 -16.61 -14.02
N ALA A 228 2.06 -15.97 -15.16
CA ALA A 228 1.09 -15.13 -15.88
C ALA A 228 -0.26 -15.87 -16.11
N ASP A 229 -0.21 -17.16 -16.45
CA ASP A 229 -1.39 -18.01 -16.64
C ASP A 229 -2.11 -18.39 -15.33
N GLU A 230 -1.42 -18.41 -14.18
CA GLU A 230 -2.02 -18.59 -12.86
C GLU A 230 -2.66 -17.30 -12.32
N PHE A 231 -2.21 -16.11 -12.71
CA PHE A 231 -2.89 -14.83 -12.40
C PHE A 231 -4.14 -14.62 -13.27
N VAL A 232 -4.12 -15.11 -14.51
CA VAL A 232 -5.33 -15.19 -15.35
C VAL A 232 -6.33 -16.19 -14.75
N ASN A 233 -5.83 -17.23 -14.06
CA ASN A 233 -6.62 -18.20 -13.29
C ASN A 233 -6.72 -17.88 -11.79
N LEU A 234 -6.30 -16.68 -11.34
CA LEU A 234 -6.63 -16.25 -9.98
C LEU A 234 -8.15 -16.32 -9.95
N PRO A 235 -8.74 -17.11 -9.02
CA PRO A 235 -10.18 -17.29 -9.01
C PRO A 235 -10.81 -15.92 -9.17
N ALA A 236 -11.64 -15.75 -10.21
CA ALA A 236 -12.38 -14.53 -10.45
C ALA A 236 -13.42 -14.40 -9.34
N LEU A 237 -12.98 -14.14 -8.11
CA LEU A 237 -13.77 -14.30 -6.91
C LEU A 237 -13.32 -13.18 -5.98
N VAL A 238 -14.16 -12.22 -5.68
CA VAL A 238 -15.62 -12.34 -5.56
C VAL A 238 -16.33 -11.54 -6.66
N SER A 239 -17.14 -12.19 -7.50
CA SER A 239 -18.18 -11.52 -8.27
C SER A 239 -19.31 -11.09 -7.32
N GLY A 240 -18.96 -10.25 -6.36
CA GLY A 240 -19.81 -9.86 -5.26
C GLY A 240 -20.29 -8.44 -5.43
N CYS A 241 -21.41 -8.14 -4.81
CA CYS A 241 -21.92 -6.78 -4.81
C CYS A 241 -20.91 -5.81 -4.19
N GLU A 242 -20.68 -4.66 -4.81
CA GLU A 242 -19.77 -3.62 -4.30
C GLU A 242 -20.14 -3.12 -2.90
N VAL A 243 -21.42 -3.23 -2.53
CA VAL A 243 -21.92 -2.71 -1.24
C VAL A 243 -21.99 -3.76 -0.15
N CYS A 244 -22.59 -4.92 -0.44
CA CYS A 244 -22.87 -5.93 0.59
C CYS A 244 -21.96 -7.16 0.51
N GLY A 245 -21.21 -7.33 -0.60
CA GLY A 245 -20.35 -8.48 -0.82
C GLY A 245 -21.10 -9.81 -1.04
N ASN A 246 -22.41 -9.78 -1.30
CA ASN A 246 -23.17 -10.99 -1.66
C ASN A 246 -22.86 -11.43 -3.09
N ASP A 247 -22.78 -12.74 -3.27
CA ASP A 247 -22.44 -13.42 -4.53
C ASP A 247 -23.68 -13.83 -5.34
N THR A 248 -24.88 -13.52 -4.82
CA THR A 248 -26.15 -13.65 -5.56
C THR A 248 -26.10 -12.81 -6.84
N PRO A 249 -26.78 -13.20 -7.93
CA PRO A 249 -26.54 -12.67 -9.27
C PRO A 249 -26.31 -11.15 -9.28
N VAL A 250 -25.05 -10.75 -9.50
CA VAL A 250 -24.64 -9.34 -9.53
C VAL A 250 -24.75 -8.82 -10.96
N LYS A 251 -25.28 -7.61 -11.12
CA LYS A 251 -25.33 -6.90 -12.40
C LYS A 251 -24.24 -5.84 -12.42
N LYS A 252 -23.44 -5.82 -13.48
CA LYS A 252 -22.46 -4.75 -13.72
C LYS A 252 -23.18 -3.41 -13.86
N CYS A 253 -22.54 -2.34 -13.39
CA CYS A 253 -23.00 -0.98 -13.65
C CYS A 253 -23.14 -0.78 -15.16
N ALA A 254 -24.33 -0.40 -15.62
CA ALA A 254 -24.66 -0.30 -17.03
C ALA A 254 -23.79 0.71 -17.81
N ALA A 255 -23.22 1.69 -17.10
CA ALA A 255 -22.45 2.76 -17.70
C ALA A 255 -20.95 2.43 -17.78
N CYS A 256 -20.29 2.14 -16.65
CA CYS A 256 -18.84 1.93 -16.62
C CYS A 256 -18.43 0.46 -16.66
N LYS A 257 -19.34 -0.49 -16.37
CA LYS A 257 -19.08 -1.94 -16.28
C LYS A 257 -17.99 -2.38 -15.29
N ASN A 258 -17.43 -1.45 -14.51
CA ASN A 258 -16.29 -1.66 -13.60
C ASN A 258 -16.66 -2.15 -12.20
N VAL A 259 -17.89 -1.85 -11.75
CA VAL A 259 -18.45 -2.31 -10.47
C VAL A 259 -19.72 -3.11 -10.72
N GLN A 260 -20.16 -3.88 -9.73
CA GLN A 260 -21.34 -4.74 -9.85
C GLN A 260 -22.17 -4.75 -8.56
N TYR A 261 -23.48 -4.94 -8.71
CA TYR A 261 -24.42 -4.85 -7.61
C TYR A 261 -25.41 -6.01 -7.63
N CYS A 262 -25.68 -6.61 -6.48
CA CYS A 262 -26.69 -7.67 -6.38
C CYS A 262 -28.12 -7.11 -6.41
N SER A 263 -28.28 -5.80 -6.18
CA SER A 263 -29.57 -5.11 -6.22
C SER A 263 -29.43 -3.65 -6.62
N LEU A 264 -30.54 -3.07 -7.08
CA LEU A 264 -30.68 -1.63 -7.30
C LEU A 264 -30.44 -0.82 -6.02
N ASP A 265 -30.78 -1.38 -4.86
CA ASP A 265 -30.55 -0.71 -3.58
C ASP A 265 -29.06 -0.60 -3.26
N CYS A 266 -28.29 -1.65 -3.55
CA CYS A 266 -26.85 -1.59 -3.45
C CYS A 266 -26.25 -0.60 -4.46
N GLN A 267 -26.74 -0.58 -5.70
CA GLN A 267 -26.31 0.43 -6.68
C GLN A 267 -26.59 1.86 -6.21
N LYS A 268 -27.78 2.12 -5.66
CA LYS A 268 -28.17 3.45 -5.13
C LYS A 268 -27.38 3.82 -3.89
N ALA A 269 -27.12 2.86 -3.00
CA ALA A 269 -26.32 3.07 -1.80
C ALA A 269 -24.88 3.49 -2.15
N ASP A 270 -24.30 2.86 -3.17
CA ASP A 270 -22.98 3.22 -3.69
C ASP A 270 -23.00 4.47 -4.57
N TRP A 271 -24.14 4.84 -5.18
CA TRP A 271 -24.19 5.92 -6.19
C TRP A 271 -23.58 7.25 -5.72
N LYS A 272 -23.71 7.60 -4.43
CA LYS A 272 -23.10 8.81 -3.88
C LYS A 272 -21.58 8.82 -4.00
N SER A 273 -20.92 7.67 -3.80
CA SER A 273 -19.48 7.51 -3.98
C SER A 273 -19.11 7.17 -5.42
N HIS A 274 -19.89 6.33 -6.09
CA HIS A 274 -19.56 5.80 -7.41
C HIS A 274 -19.80 6.78 -8.56
N LYS A 275 -20.72 7.74 -8.43
CA LYS A 275 -21.18 8.59 -9.55
C LYS A 275 -20.04 9.28 -10.29
N GLU A 276 -19.08 9.86 -9.57
CA GLU A 276 -17.96 10.58 -10.16
C GLU A 276 -17.05 9.65 -10.96
N ASP A 277 -16.72 8.50 -10.38
CA ASP A 277 -15.89 7.46 -10.98
C ASP A 277 -16.57 6.82 -12.19
N CYS A 278 -17.88 6.58 -12.07
CA CYS A 278 -18.73 6.07 -13.12
C CYS A 278 -18.72 6.97 -14.35
N GLN A 279 -18.83 8.29 -14.16
CA GLN A 279 -18.85 9.26 -15.25
C GLN A 279 -17.52 9.31 -16.02
N ARG A 280 -16.40 9.12 -15.33
CA ARG A 280 -15.06 9.15 -15.93
C ARG A 280 -14.71 7.90 -16.73
N THR A 281 -15.43 6.79 -16.50
CA THR A 281 -15.08 5.47 -17.03
C THR A 281 -16.19 4.85 -17.87
N LYS A 282 -17.19 5.64 -18.27
CA LYS A 282 -18.24 5.16 -19.16
C LYS A 282 -17.62 4.73 -20.49
N SER A 283 -17.90 3.49 -20.88
CA SER A 283 -17.55 2.95 -22.19
C SER A 283 -18.54 3.40 -23.26
#